data_AF-A0A429EPE3-F1
#
_entry.id   AF-A0A429EPE3-F1
#
_cell.length_a   1.000
_cell.length_b   1.000
_cell.length_c   1.000
_cell.angle_alpha   90.00
_cell.angle_beta   90.00
_cell.angle_gamma   90.00
#
_symmetry.space_group_name_H-M   'P 1'
#
loop_
_entity.id
_entity.type
_entity.pdbx_description
1 polymer ?
#
loop_
_entity_poly.entity_id
_entity_poly.type
_entity_poly.pdbx_seq_one_letter_code
_entity_poly.pdbx_strand_id
1 'polypeptide(L)'
;MITRKDGRVSLETVEDGVVYVAANIVKVIAAAGHPGHDREAVAARVLSDEGLDAIRDAYVGLVEAGTAPVDALRAVGVEAIRAYRRTHGF
;
A
#
# COMPACT_ATOMS: atom_id res chain seq x y z
N MET A 1 5.80 -3.30 -13.21
CA MET A 1 6.90 -2.85 -12.32
C MET A 1 8.25 -3.06 -13.02
N ILE A 2 8.90 -1.99 -13.49
CA ILE A 2 10.26 -2.09 -14.04
C ILE A 2 11.27 -1.65 -12.97
N THR A 3 12.11 -2.59 -12.53
CA THR A 3 13.30 -2.27 -11.75
C THR A 3 14.37 -1.76 -12.71
N ARG A 4 14.64 -0.46 -12.68
CA ARG A 4 15.73 0.14 -13.45
C ARG A 4 17.07 -0.36 -12.91
N LYS A 5 18.11 -0.36 -13.76
CA LYS A 5 19.46 -0.84 -13.41
C LYS A 5 20.11 -0.09 -12.24
N ASP A 6 19.59 1.09 -11.88
CA ASP A 6 20.01 1.89 -10.72
C ASP A 6 19.24 1.54 -9.43
N GLY A 7 18.40 0.50 -9.45
CA GLY A 7 17.58 0.09 -8.31
C GLY A 7 16.30 0.91 -8.13
N ARG A 8 16.01 1.88 -9.01
CA ARG A 8 14.76 2.62 -8.96
C ARG A 8 13.61 1.81 -9.54
N VAL A 9 12.49 1.78 -8.82
CA VAL A 9 11.23 1.24 -9.31
C VAL A 9 10.50 2.33 -10.10
N SER A 10 10.23 2.08 -11.38
CA SER A 10 9.33 2.91 -12.19
C SER A 10 7.94 2.32 -12.12
N LEU A 11 6.98 3.11 -11.64
CA LEU A 11 5.55 2.78 -11.64
C LEU A 11 4.98 3.36 -12.94
N GLU A 12 4.69 2.49 -13.90
CA GLU A 12 4.22 2.92 -15.24
C GLU A 12 2.70 2.95 -15.33
N THR A 13 2.03 2.25 -14.42
CA THR A 13 0.58 2.20 -14.29
C THR A 13 0.16 2.47 -12.85
N VAL A 14 -1.11 2.83 -12.68
CA VAL A 14 -1.73 2.95 -11.35
C VAL A 14 -1.63 1.62 -10.59
N GLU A 15 -1.87 0.52 -11.29
CA GLU A 15 -1.84 -0.86 -10.79
C GLU A 15 -0.46 -1.24 -10.25
N ASP A 16 0.61 -0.87 -10.95
CA ASP A 16 1.97 -1.07 -10.45
C ASP A 16 2.17 -0.33 -9.11
N GLY A 17 1.66 0.90 -9.01
CA GLY A 17 1.75 1.71 -7.79
C GLY A 17 0.95 1.15 -6.63
N VAL A 18 -0.26 0.67 -6.90
CA VAL A 18 -1.14 0.02 -5.92
C VAL A 18 -0.48 -1.22 -5.33
N VAL A 19 0.02 -2.12 -6.18
CA VAL A 19 0.69 -3.35 -5.74
C VAL A 19 1.97 -3.03 -4.96
N TYR A 20 2.74 -2.03 -5.40
CA TYR A 20 3.94 -1.59 -4.70
C TYR A 20 3.62 -1.05 -3.30
N VAL A 21 2.60 -0.21 -3.16
CA VAL A 21 2.15 0.33 -1.87
C VAL A 21 1.66 -0.80 -0.96
N ALA A 22 0.81 -1.69 -1.48
CA ALA A 22 0.28 -2.83 -0.75
C ALA A 22 1.41 -3.73 -0.19
N ALA A 23 2.42 -4.04 -1.01
CA ALA A 23 3.58 -4.84 -0.59
C ALA A 23 4.40 -4.14 0.51
N ASN A 24 4.55 -2.82 0.45
CA ASN A 24 5.26 -2.06 1.49
C ASN A 24 4.47 -1.98 2.80
N ILE A 25 3.14 -1.84 2.74
CA ILE A 25 2.26 -1.89 3.91
C ILE A 25 2.42 -3.23 4.63
N VAL A 26 2.35 -4.35 3.90
CA VAL A 26 2.57 -5.70 4.44
C VAL A 26 3.92 -5.79 5.15
N LYS A 27 4.98 -5.34 4.47
CA LYS A 27 6.34 -5.36 5.02
C LYS A 27 6.45 -4.56 6.32
N VAL A 28 5.89 -3.36 6.37
CA VAL A 28 5.98 -2.46 7.52
C VAL A 28 5.21 -3.02 8.72
N ILE A 29 3.98 -3.46 8.52
CA ILE A 29 3.14 -4.00 9.62
C ILE A 29 3.74 -5.30 10.15
N ALA A 30 4.16 -6.22 9.27
CA ALA A 30 4.73 -7.49 9.69
C ALA A 30 6.08 -7.32 10.42
N ALA A 31 6.89 -6.34 10.02
CA ALA A 31 8.15 -6.04 10.69
C ALA A 31 7.97 -5.50 12.12
N ALA A 32 6.79 -4.99 12.47
CA ALA A 32 6.51 -4.52 13.82
C ALA A 32 6.34 -5.66 14.84
N GLY A 33 6.15 -6.91 14.39
CA GLY A 33 6.19 -8.10 15.25
C GLY A 33 5.02 -8.25 16.23
N HIS A 34 3.87 -7.63 15.93
CA HIS A 34 2.68 -7.76 16.78
C HIS A 34 2.07 -9.17 16.67
N PRO A 35 1.59 -9.77 17.78
CA PRO A 35 0.94 -11.09 17.74
C PRO A 35 -0.25 -11.11 16.77
N GLY A 36 -0.31 -12.10 15.88
CA GLY A 36 -1.37 -12.21 14.88
C GLY A 36 -1.22 -11.32 13.63
N HIS A 37 -0.12 -10.56 13.55
CA HIS A 37 0.19 -9.68 12.40
C HIS A 37 1.49 -10.10 11.70
N ASP A 38 1.70 -11.40 11.52
CA ASP A 38 2.79 -11.87 10.69
C ASP A 38 2.58 -11.52 9.20
N ARG A 39 3.60 -11.77 8.39
CA ARG A 39 3.59 -11.42 6.98
C ARG A 39 2.43 -12.05 6.22
N GLU A 40 2.07 -13.29 6.52
CA GLU A 40 1.03 -14.02 5.81
C GLU A 40 -0.36 -13.49 6.20
N ALA A 41 -0.61 -13.31 7.51
CA ALA A 41 -1.86 -12.79 8.04
C ALA A 41 -2.15 -11.35 7.56
N VAL A 42 -1.12 -10.52 7.45
CA VAL A 42 -1.24 -9.14 6.92
C VAL A 42 -1.42 -9.18 5.39
N ALA A 43 -0.65 -9.99 4.68
CA ALA A 43 -0.73 -10.12 3.22
C ALA A 43 -2.11 -10.59 2.77
N ALA A 44 -2.69 -11.59 3.43
CA ALA A 44 -4.01 -12.12 3.09
C ALA A 44 -5.12 -11.05 3.10
N ARG A 45 -4.95 -9.99 3.89
CA ARG A 45 -5.90 -8.87 3.98
C ARG A 45 -5.55 -7.76 3.00
N VAL A 46 -4.30 -7.30 3.03
CA VAL A 46 -3.85 -6.13 2.26
C VAL A 46 -3.78 -6.43 0.75
N LEU A 47 -3.48 -7.67 0.37
CA LEU A 47 -3.41 -8.12 -1.02
C LEU A 47 -4.69 -8.82 -1.49
N SER A 48 -5.77 -8.78 -0.70
CA SER A 48 -7.09 -9.18 -1.17
C SER A 48 -7.60 -8.21 -2.23
N ASP A 49 -8.54 -8.64 -3.08
CA ASP A 49 -9.16 -7.78 -4.08
C ASP A 49 -9.74 -6.50 -3.45
N GLU A 50 -10.45 -6.65 -2.32
CA GLU A 50 -11.00 -5.52 -1.55
C GLU A 50 -9.90 -4.58 -1.02
N GLY A 51 -8.78 -5.13 -0.54
CA GLY A 51 -7.65 -4.33 -0.07
C GLY A 51 -6.95 -3.56 -1.20
N LEU A 52 -6.77 -4.19 -2.36
CA LEU A 52 -6.17 -3.57 -3.53
C LEU A 52 -7.10 -2.50 -4.14
N ASP A 53 -8.40 -2.76 -4.19
CA ASP A 53 -9.41 -1.81 -4.66
C ASP A 53 -9.47 -0.58 -3.75
N ALA A 54 -9.47 -0.75 -2.43
CA ALA A 54 -9.44 0.37 -1.50
C ALA A 54 -8.18 1.25 -1.65
N ILE A 55 -7.02 0.63 -1.91
CA ILE A 55 -5.77 1.36 -2.19
C ILE A 55 -5.86 2.09 -3.54
N ARG A 56 -6.41 1.45 -4.57
CA ARG A 56 -6.62 2.06 -5.89
C ARG A 56 -7.55 3.27 -5.80
N ASP A 57 -8.72 3.12 -5.19
CA ASP A 57 -9.72 4.17 -5.10
C ASP A 57 -9.19 5.40 -4.35
N ALA A 58 -8.49 5.17 -3.23
CA ALA A 58 -7.87 6.25 -2.47
C ALA A 58 -6.77 6.98 -3.27
N TYR A 59 -5.97 6.24 -4.04
CA TYR A 59 -4.95 6.83 -4.90
C TYR A 59 -5.56 7.65 -6.04
N VAL A 60 -6.52 7.08 -6.77
CA VAL A 60 -7.19 7.73 -7.90
C VAL A 60 -7.89 9.01 -7.42
N GLY A 61 -8.64 8.95 -6.32
CA GLY A 61 -9.32 10.11 -5.77
C GLY A 61 -8.37 11.25 -5.39
N LEU A 62 -7.18 10.95 -4.84
CA LEU A 62 -6.18 11.97 -4.54
C LEU A 62 -5.57 12.59 -5.80
N VAL A 63 -5.30 11.79 -6.83
CA VAL A 63 -4.76 12.27 -8.10
C VAL A 63 -5.78 13.13 -8.84
N GLU A 64 -7.05 12.71 -8.87
CA GLU A 64 -8.15 13.50 -9.45
C GLU A 64 -8.38 14.82 -8.71
N ALA A 65 -8.13 14.84 -7.40
CA ALA A 65 -8.12 16.07 -6.60
C ALA A 65 -6.88 16.96 -6.83
N GLY A 66 -5.97 16.59 -7.73
CA GLY A 66 -4.78 17.36 -8.10
C GLY A 66 -3.53 17.07 -7.25
N THR A 67 -3.55 16.04 -6.41
CA THR A 67 -2.36 15.62 -5.65
C THR A 67 -1.33 15.00 -6.61
N ALA A 68 -0.05 15.37 -6.46
CA ALA A 68 1.01 14.74 -7.22
C ALA A 68 1.03 13.22 -6.96
N PRO A 69 1.22 12.36 -7.99
CA PRO A 69 1.18 10.90 -7.85
C PRO A 69 2.05 10.34 -6.71
N VAL A 70 3.26 10.88 -6.52
CA VAL A 70 4.17 10.44 -5.46
C VAL A 70 3.65 10.76 -4.05
N ASP A 71 2.99 11.91 -3.90
CA ASP A 71 2.41 12.32 -2.62
C ASP A 71 1.10 11.57 -2.35
N ALA A 72 0.32 11.27 -3.39
CA ALA A 72 -0.84 10.39 -3.30
C ALA A 72 -0.44 8.99 -2.80
N LEU A 73 0.57 8.35 -3.39
CA LEU A 73 1.07 7.05 -2.94
C LEU A 73 1.53 7.07 -1.47
N ARG A 74 2.22 8.14 -1.05
CA ARG A 74 2.66 8.30 0.34
C ARG A 74 1.45 8.44 1.29
N ALA A 75 0.48 9.27 0.93
CA ALA A 75 -0.72 9.50 1.73
C ALA A 75 -1.54 8.21 1.89
N VAL A 76 -1.76 7.48 0.79
CA VAL A 76 -2.46 6.19 0.80
C VAL A 76 -1.74 5.18 1.69
N GLY A 77 -0.42 5.04 1.56
CA GLY A 77 0.35 4.11 2.40
C GLY A 77 0.22 4.40 3.90
N VAL A 78 0.32 5.67 4.29
CA VAL A 78 0.14 6.09 5.69
C VAL A 78 -1.27 5.80 6.18
N GLU A 79 -2.28 6.16 5.40
CA GLU A 79 -3.66 5.98 5.83
C GLU A 79 -4.08 4.52 5.86
N ALA A 80 -3.60 3.69 4.93
CA ALA A 80 -3.85 2.26 4.94
C ALA A 80 -3.29 1.57 6.19
N ILE A 81 -2.09 1.95 6.64
CA ILE A 81 -1.53 1.45 7.91
C ILE A 81 -2.40 1.89 9.10
N ARG A 82 -2.84 3.15 9.13
CA ARG A 82 -3.74 3.66 10.19
C ARG A 82 -5.09 2.94 10.17
N ALA A 83 -5.67 2.71 9.01
CA ALA A 83 -6.93 2.00 8.85
C ALA A 83 -6.82 0.55 9.32
N TYR A 84 -5.74 -0.13 8.93
CA TYR A 84 -5.46 -1.49 9.37
C TYR A 84 -5.30 -1.55 10.90
N ARG A 85 -4.56 -0.60 11.49
CA ARG A 85 -4.43 -0.47 12.95
C ARG A 85 -5.78 -0.29 13.65
N ARG A 86 -6.65 0.61 13.15
CA ARG A 86 -7.98 0.87 13.74
C ARG A 86 -8.89 -0.36 13.73
N THR A 87 -8.77 -1.20 12.71
CA THR A 87 -9.67 -2.33 12.47
C THR A 87 -9.17 -3.64 13.07
N HIS A 88 -7.85 -3.83 13.17
CA HIS A 88 -7.25 -5.10 13.58
C HIS A 88 -6.46 -5.02 14.89
N GLY A 89 -6.11 -3.81 15.35
CA GLY A 89 -5.52 -3.55 16.66
C GLY A 89 -4.04 -3.92 16.80
N PHE A 90 -3.18 -2.90 16.96
CA PHE A 90 -1.80 -2.99 17.49
C PHE A 90 -1.23 -1.59 17.78
#